data_AF-A0A4D4M291-F1
#
_entry.id   AF-A0A4D4M291-F1
#
_cell.length_a   1.000
_cell.length_b   1.000
_cell.length_c   1.000
_cell.angle_alpha   90.00
_cell.angle_beta   90.00
_cell.angle_gamma   90.00
#
_symmetry.space_group_name_H-M   'P 1'
#
loop_
_entity.id
_entity.type
_entity.pdbx_description
1 polymer ?
#
loop_
_entity_poly.entity_id
_entity_poly.type
_entity_poly.pdbx_seq_one_letter_code
_entity_poly.pdbx_strand_id
1 'polypeptide(L)'
;MSTLVTPPRCATPARSLPAAGGPLSTALVCGGAALLPWMVVLARTLPATAEVRNWSSAWVGLDAALAVGLAGTGLLLRRRDRRHVLAAAATSALLVMDAWFDVLTARAGVELLTAGLLAVCVELPLAGVCARIAVRGLPGRDARSLAGPHRLPVER
;
A
#
# COMPACT_ATOMS: atom_id res chain seq x y z
N MET A 1 -11.27 60.47 -17.72
CA MET A 1 -10.39 59.65 -18.58
C MET A 1 -9.63 58.71 -17.66
N SER A 2 -10.22 57.55 -17.32
CA SER A 2 -9.68 56.62 -16.32
C SER A 2 -8.95 55.48 -17.03
N THR A 3 -7.63 55.46 -16.93
CA THR A 3 -6.79 54.38 -17.44
C THR A 3 -6.85 53.19 -16.48
N LEU A 4 -7.60 52.14 -16.88
CA LEU A 4 -7.58 50.84 -16.23
C LEU A 4 -6.23 50.15 -16.50
N VAL A 5 -5.35 50.17 -15.51
CA VAL A 5 -4.13 49.34 -15.50
C VAL A 5 -4.59 47.90 -15.25
N THR A 6 -4.47 47.05 -16.28
CA THR A 6 -4.77 45.62 -16.17
C THR A 6 -3.53 44.93 -15.60
N PRO A 7 -3.61 44.19 -14.49
CA PRO A 7 -2.43 43.47 -13.99
C PRO A 7 -2.04 42.36 -14.96
N PRO A 8 -0.73 42.10 -15.16
CA PRO A 8 -0.29 40.98 -16.00
C PRO A 8 -0.73 39.67 -15.35
N ARG A 9 -1.46 38.84 -16.12
CA ARG A 9 -1.82 37.49 -15.70
C ARG A 9 -0.54 36.69 -15.53
N CYS A 10 -0.22 36.33 -14.29
CA CYS A 10 0.84 35.38 -14.00
C CYS A 10 0.39 34.02 -14.54
N ALA A 11 0.87 33.66 -15.74
CA ALA A 11 0.68 32.34 -16.28
C ALA A 11 1.49 31.36 -15.42
N THR A 12 0.83 30.68 -14.48
CA THR A 12 1.41 29.57 -13.74
C THR A 12 1.89 28.54 -14.77
N PRO A 13 3.20 28.26 -14.88
CA PRO A 13 3.67 27.24 -15.80
C PRO A 13 3.03 25.92 -15.39
N ALA A 14 2.23 25.35 -16.29
CA ALA A 14 1.74 23.99 -16.15
C ALA A 14 2.97 23.09 -16.05
N ARG A 15 3.26 22.61 -14.83
CA ARG A 15 4.33 21.65 -14.58
C ARG A 15 3.97 20.38 -15.35
N SER A 16 4.56 20.20 -16.52
CA SER A 16 4.57 18.94 -17.23
C SER A 16 5.23 17.92 -16.32
N LEU A 17 4.44 16.98 -15.80
CA LEU A 17 4.99 15.83 -15.07
C LEU A 17 5.90 15.08 -16.06
N PRO A 18 7.16 14.79 -15.70
CA PRO A 18 8.04 14.01 -16.55
C PRO A 18 7.38 12.67 -16.87
N ALA A 19 7.39 12.28 -18.14
CA ALA A 19 6.83 11.03 -18.62
C ALA A 19 7.30 9.86 -17.74
N ALA A 20 6.36 9.05 -17.28
CA ALA A 20 6.54 7.96 -16.32
C ALA A 20 7.27 6.73 -16.91
N GLY A 21 8.40 6.93 -17.62
CA GLY A 21 9.10 5.90 -18.39
C GLY A 21 10.62 5.92 -18.23
N GLY A 22 11.13 6.29 -17.05
CA GLY A 22 12.57 6.26 -16.77
C GLY A 22 13.12 4.82 -16.65
N PRO A 23 14.45 4.64 -16.71
CA PRO A 23 15.11 3.31 -16.68
C PRO A 23 14.76 2.49 -15.44
N LEU A 24 14.45 3.14 -14.31
CA LEU A 24 14.00 2.47 -13.09
C LEU A 24 12.62 1.80 -13.24
N SER A 25 11.68 2.46 -13.93
CA SER A 25 10.35 1.88 -14.16
C SER A 25 10.45 0.63 -15.04
N THR A 26 11.23 0.72 -16.12
CA THR A 26 11.54 -0.42 -16.98
C THR A 26 12.24 -1.53 -16.19
N ALA A 27 13.22 -1.20 -15.36
CA ALA A 27 13.92 -2.19 -14.53
C ALA A 27 12.97 -2.91 -13.56
N LEU A 28 12.03 -2.20 -12.92
CA LEU A 28 11.03 -2.82 -12.04
C LEU A 28 10.07 -3.75 -12.81
N VAL A 29 9.60 -3.34 -13.99
CA VAL A 29 8.73 -4.17 -14.85
C VAL A 29 9.47 -5.41 -15.33
N CYS A 30 10.70 -5.26 -15.82
CA CYS A 30 11.52 -6.38 -16.26
C CYS A 30 11.88 -7.31 -15.11
N GLY A 31 12.20 -6.77 -13.92
CA GLY A 31 12.44 -7.55 -12.71
C GLY A 31 11.22 -8.38 -12.33
N GLY A 32 10.02 -7.80 -12.37
CA GLY A 32 8.77 -8.53 -12.14
C GLY A 32 8.53 -9.63 -13.18
N ALA A 33 8.76 -9.36 -14.46
CA ALA A 33 8.64 -10.36 -15.51
C ALA A 33 9.66 -11.50 -15.36
N ALA A 34 10.88 -11.20 -14.92
CA ALA A 34 11.93 -12.19 -14.68
C ALA A 34 11.62 -13.14 -13.51
N LEU A 35 10.74 -12.75 -12.58
CA LEU A 35 10.30 -13.65 -11.51
C LEU A 35 9.39 -14.78 -12.04
N LEU A 36 8.67 -14.58 -13.15
CA LEU A 36 7.77 -15.60 -13.71
C LEU A 36 8.49 -16.91 -14.09
N PRO A 37 9.56 -16.92 -14.89
CA PRO A 37 10.29 -18.16 -15.18
C PRO A 37 10.91 -18.76 -13.91
N TRP A 38 11.37 -17.94 -12.97
CA TRP A 38 11.89 -18.44 -11.69
C TRP A 38 10.81 -19.16 -10.87
N MET A 39 9.58 -18.65 -10.81
CA MET A 39 8.45 -19.33 -10.17
C MET A 39 8.18 -20.72 -10.77
N VAL A 40 8.31 -20.88 -12.09
CA VAL A 40 8.17 -22.18 -12.76
C VAL A 40 9.27 -23.14 -12.33
N VAL A 41 10.51 -22.66 -12.20
CA VAL A 41 11.62 -23.47 -11.67
C VAL A 41 11.32 -23.90 -10.24
N LEU A 42 10.91 -22.97 -9.37
CA LEU A 42 10.57 -23.27 -7.98
C LEU A 42 9.45 -24.33 -7.89
N ALA A 43 8.37 -24.18 -8.65
CA ALA A 43 7.24 -25.11 -8.64
C ALA A 43 7.61 -26.54 -9.07
N ARG A 44 8.66 -26.72 -9.87
CA ARG A 44 9.11 -28.03 -10.35
C ARG A 44 10.24 -28.65 -9.52
N THR A 45 10.97 -27.84 -8.78
CA THR A 45 12.21 -28.27 -8.12
C THR A 45 12.14 -28.27 -6.60
N LEU A 46 11.21 -27.50 -6.00
CA LEU A 46 11.04 -27.53 -4.56
C LEU A 46 10.42 -28.84 -4.08
N PRO A 47 10.93 -29.43 -2.98
CA PRO A 47 10.29 -30.57 -2.35
C PRO A 47 8.93 -30.15 -1.76
N ALA A 48 8.00 -31.11 -1.68
CA ALA A 48 6.65 -30.87 -1.16
C ALA A 48 6.63 -30.57 0.35
N THR A 49 7.66 -31.01 1.07
CA THR A 49 7.84 -30.76 2.50
C THR A 49 9.24 -30.23 2.77
N ALA A 50 9.36 -29.34 3.74
CA ALA A 50 10.62 -28.74 4.15
C ALA A 50 10.68 -28.64 5.68
N GLU A 51 11.84 -28.96 6.25
CA GLU A 51 12.13 -28.71 7.66
C GLU A 51 12.84 -27.36 7.81
N VAL A 52 12.28 -26.47 8.63
CA VAL A 52 12.79 -25.10 8.82
C VAL A 52 13.46 -24.98 10.17
N ARG A 53 14.78 -24.75 10.17
CA ARG A 53 15.61 -24.76 11.39
C ARG A 53 15.18 -23.77 12.49
N ASN A 54 14.67 -22.59 12.12
CA ASN A 54 14.26 -21.53 13.06
C ASN A 54 12.76 -21.21 12.95
N TRP A 55 11.92 -22.25 12.84
CA TRP A 55 10.48 -22.10 12.56
C TRP A 55 9.78 -21.12 13.51
N SER A 56 9.93 -21.27 14.82
CA SER A 56 9.31 -20.36 15.80
C SER A 56 9.81 -18.92 15.67
N SER A 57 11.11 -18.71 15.39
CA SER A 57 11.65 -17.36 15.23
C SER A 57 11.16 -16.67 13.97
N ALA A 58 10.87 -17.43 12.91
CA ALA A 58 10.28 -16.88 11.68
C ALA A 58 8.89 -16.30 11.94
N TRP A 59 8.05 -17.04 12.67
CA TRP A 59 6.71 -16.58 13.08
C TRP A 59 6.79 -15.35 13.97
N VAL A 60 7.55 -15.44 15.07
CA VAL A 60 7.73 -14.31 16.00
C VAL A 60 8.27 -13.06 15.28
N GLY A 61 9.14 -13.25 14.30
CA GLY A 61 9.67 -12.15 13.48
C GLY A 61 8.60 -11.48 12.61
N LEU A 62 7.73 -12.27 11.96
CA LEU A 62 6.61 -11.77 11.17
C LEU A 62 5.59 -11.04 12.05
N ASP A 63 5.16 -11.66 13.16
CA ASP A 63 4.26 -11.08 14.16
C ASP A 63 4.81 -9.77 14.73
N ALA A 64 6.11 -9.73 15.07
CA ALA A 64 6.75 -8.53 15.57
C ALA A 64 6.76 -7.41 14.51
N ALA A 65 7.00 -7.74 13.24
CA ALA A 65 6.93 -6.77 12.15
C ALA A 65 5.51 -6.22 11.96
N LEU A 66 4.49 -7.06 12.05
CA LEU A 66 3.08 -6.65 12.03
C LEU A 66 2.72 -5.75 13.21
N ALA A 67 3.12 -6.13 14.42
CA ALA A 67 2.88 -5.34 15.63
C ALA A 67 3.53 -3.95 15.53
N VAL A 68 4.79 -3.89 15.07
CA VAL A 68 5.50 -2.62 14.83
C VAL A 68 4.82 -1.82 13.73
N GLY A 69 4.38 -2.46 12.64
CA GLY A 69 3.67 -1.82 11.54
C GLY A 69 2.36 -1.18 11.99
N LEU A 70 1.52 -1.92 12.71
CA LEU A 70 0.23 -1.45 13.24
C LEU A 70 0.43 -0.34 14.28
N ALA A 71 1.29 -0.56 15.28
CA ALA A 71 1.57 0.42 16.32
C ALA A 71 2.20 1.70 15.73
N GLY A 72 3.16 1.54 14.82
CA GLY A 72 3.81 2.63 14.10
C GLY A 72 2.82 3.43 13.25
N THR A 73 1.96 2.74 12.49
CA THR A 73 0.90 3.37 11.71
C THR A 73 -0.04 4.18 12.60
N GLY A 74 -0.52 3.58 13.70
CA GLY A 74 -1.39 4.26 14.67
C GLY A 74 -0.72 5.46 15.33
N LEU A 75 0.55 5.34 15.73
CA LEU A 75 1.31 6.43 16.34
C LEU A 75 1.54 7.59 15.37
N LEU A 76 1.93 7.30 14.12
CA LEU A 76 2.12 8.32 13.09
C LEU A 76 0.80 9.02 12.75
N LEU A 77 -0.30 8.27 12.71
CA LEU A 77 -1.64 8.83 12.49
C LEU A 77 -2.04 9.78 13.63
N ARG A 78 -1.79 9.38 14.89
CA ARG A 78 -2.01 10.24 16.07
C ARG A 78 -1.17 11.51 16.03
N ARG A 79 0.08 11.43 15.52
CA ARG A 79 0.99 12.57 15.36
C ARG A 79 0.70 13.43 14.12
N ARG A 80 -0.26 13.02 13.27
CA ARG A 80 -0.53 13.63 11.95
C ARG A 80 0.71 13.69 11.04
N ASP A 81 1.64 12.75 11.20
CA ASP A 81 2.85 12.66 10.40
C ASP A 81 2.53 11.99 9.05
N ARG A 82 2.90 12.61 7.92
CA ARG A 82 2.66 12.10 6.56
C ARG A 82 3.27 10.71 6.30
N ARG A 83 4.27 10.29 7.09
CA ARG A 83 4.88 8.95 6.99
C ARG A 83 3.90 7.81 7.29
N HIS A 84 2.75 8.09 7.92
CA HIS A 84 1.69 7.10 8.13
C HIS A 84 1.24 6.44 6.83
N VAL A 85 1.34 7.12 5.68
CA VAL A 85 0.99 6.55 4.37
C VAL A 85 1.87 5.36 4.02
N LEU A 86 3.19 5.50 4.19
CA LEU A 86 4.15 4.44 3.90
C LEU A 86 4.03 3.30 4.91
N ALA A 87 3.92 3.63 6.19
CA ALA A 87 3.74 2.64 7.24
C ALA A 87 2.45 1.82 7.05
N ALA A 88 1.34 2.48 6.71
CA ALA A 88 0.07 1.82 6.47
C ALA A 88 0.08 0.96 5.21
N ALA A 89 0.73 1.40 4.13
CA ALA A 89 0.88 0.61 2.91
C ALA A 89 1.72 -0.66 3.16
N ALA A 90 2.84 -0.53 3.88
CA ALA A 90 3.69 -1.66 4.23
C ALA A 90 2.98 -2.65 5.16
N THR A 91 2.33 -2.15 6.22
CA THR A 91 1.54 -2.98 7.15
C THR A 91 0.40 -3.71 6.44
N SER A 92 -0.26 -3.05 5.50
CA SER A 92 -1.32 -3.66 4.69
C SER A 92 -0.80 -4.84 3.87
N ALA A 93 0.32 -4.66 3.16
CA ALA A 93 0.95 -5.73 2.40
C ALA A 93 1.40 -6.89 3.31
N LEU A 94 1.98 -6.58 4.48
CA LEU A 94 2.38 -7.59 5.46
C LEU A 94 1.19 -8.42 5.96
N LEU A 95 0.05 -7.79 6.30
CA LEU A 95 -1.16 -8.49 6.76
C LEU A 95 -1.75 -9.41 5.68
N VAL A 96 -1.67 -9.03 4.39
CA VAL A 96 -2.09 -9.93 3.30
C VAL A 96 -1.16 -11.13 3.17
N MET A 97 0.15 -10.91 3.32
CA MET A 97 1.13 -11.99 3.30
C MET A 97 0.97 -12.92 4.50
N ASP A 98 0.68 -12.38 5.68
CA ASP A 98 0.42 -13.11 6.92
C ASP A 98 -0.77 -14.07 6.77
N ALA A 99 -1.92 -13.53 6.35
CA ALA A 99 -3.12 -14.34 6.06
C ALA A 99 -2.88 -15.45 5.04
N TRP A 100 -2.09 -15.16 4.01
CA TRP A 100 -1.70 -16.15 3.03
C TRP A 100 -0.82 -17.25 3.64
N PHE A 101 0.18 -16.88 4.46
CA PHE A 101 1.08 -17.82 5.12
C PHE A 101 0.37 -18.69 6.16
N ASP A 102 -0.51 -18.12 6.98
CA ASP A 102 -1.29 -18.84 7.98
C ASP A 102 -2.13 -19.95 7.36
N VAL A 103 -2.86 -19.64 6.29
CA VAL A 103 -3.69 -20.64 5.59
C VAL A 103 -2.84 -21.72 4.92
N LEU A 104 -1.69 -21.38 4.32
CA LEU A 104 -0.83 -22.36 3.66
C LEU A 104 -0.05 -23.27 4.61
N THR A 105 0.19 -22.83 5.84
CA THR A 105 1.01 -23.57 6.82
C THR A 105 0.16 -24.30 7.86
N ALA A 106 -1.14 -24.00 7.94
CA ALA A 106 -2.08 -24.67 8.82
C ALA A 106 -2.24 -26.16 8.50
N ARG A 107 -2.35 -26.98 9.55
CA ARG A 107 -2.71 -28.39 9.39
C ARG A 107 -4.20 -28.53 9.08
N ALA A 108 -4.56 -29.61 8.39
CA ALA A 108 -5.96 -29.93 8.11
C ALA A 108 -6.80 -30.04 9.41
N GLY A 109 -8.07 -29.65 9.31
CA GLY A 109 -9.02 -29.69 10.43
C GLY A 109 -9.21 -28.34 11.10
N VAL A 110 -9.17 -28.31 12.43
CA VAL A 110 -9.47 -27.10 13.22
C VAL A 110 -8.46 -25.99 12.97
N GLU A 111 -7.17 -26.30 12.85
CA GLU A 111 -6.14 -25.29 12.59
C GLU A 111 -6.39 -24.54 11.27
N LEU A 112 -6.69 -25.25 10.18
CA LEU A 112 -7.05 -24.62 8.90
C LEU A 112 -8.33 -23.78 9.00
N LEU A 113 -9.34 -24.25 9.75
CA LEU A 113 -10.56 -23.48 9.97
C LEU A 113 -10.26 -22.19 10.76
N THR A 114 -9.45 -22.29 11.81
CA THR A 114 -9.04 -21.15 12.63
C THR A 114 -8.23 -20.15 11.80
N ALA A 115 -7.23 -20.61 11.05
CA ALA A 115 -6.43 -19.77 10.15
C ALA A 115 -7.31 -19.09 9.09
N GLY A 116 -8.23 -19.82 8.46
CA GLY A 116 -9.17 -19.24 7.50
C GLY A 116 -10.11 -18.19 8.12
N LEU A 117 -10.59 -18.42 9.34
CA LEU A 117 -11.41 -17.46 10.06
C LEU A 117 -10.62 -16.21 10.46
N LEU A 118 -9.39 -16.34 10.96
CA LEU A 118 -8.53 -15.20 11.30
C LEU A 118 -8.16 -14.39 10.05
N ALA A 119 -7.78 -15.06 8.96
CA ALA A 119 -7.51 -14.43 7.67
C ALA A 119 -8.68 -13.55 7.21
N VAL A 120 -9.90 -14.10 7.19
CA VAL A 120 -11.08 -13.39 6.66
C VAL A 120 -11.64 -12.35 7.64
N CYS A 121 -11.62 -12.62 8.94
CA CYS A 121 -12.28 -11.78 9.95
C CYS A 121 -11.34 -10.77 10.63
N VAL A 122 -10.03 -10.99 10.59
CA VAL A 122 -9.05 -10.18 11.33
C VAL A 122 -8.01 -9.58 10.39
N GLU A 123 -7.18 -10.41 9.75
CA GLU A 123 -6.02 -9.94 8.99
C GLU A 123 -6.40 -9.17 7.74
N LEU A 124 -7.24 -9.73 6.86
CA LEU A 124 -7.66 -9.05 5.64
C LEU A 124 -8.48 -7.78 5.91
N PRO A 125 -9.40 -7.74 6.90
CA PRO A 125 -10.03 -6.49 7.31
C PRO A 125 -9.05 -5.43 7.81
N LEU A 126 -8.09 -5.80 8.67
CA LEU A 126 -7.04 -4.88 9.12
C LEU A 126 -6.17 -4.41 7.96
N ALA A 127 -5.85 -5.29 7.01
CA ALA A 127 -5.11 -4.95 5.80
C ALA A 127 -5.89 -3.92 4.97
N GLY A 128 -7.20 -4.09 4.84
CA GLY A 128 -8.10 -3.17 4.17
C GLY A 128 -8.17 -1.80 4.85
N VAL A 129 -8.19 -1.76 6.19
CA VAL A 129 -8.13 -0.51 6.96
C VAL A 129 -6.80 0.21 6.71
N CYS A 130 -5.68 -0.50 6.78
CA CYS A 130 -4.35 0.07 6.53
C CYS A 130 -4.21 0.57 5.08
N ALA A 131 -4.69 -0.20 4.09
CA ALA A 131 -4.74 0.22 2.69
C ALA A 131 -5.57 1.50 2.53
N ARG A 132 -6.75 1.56 3.17
CA ARG A 132 -7.63 2.74 3.12
C ARG A 132 -6.95 3.98 3.72
N ILE A 133 -6.23 3.83 4.83
CA ILE A 133 -5.44 4.90 5.43
C ILE A 133 -4.36 5.38 4.44
N ALA A 134 -3.59 4.46 3.86
CA ALA A 134 -2.53 4.79 2.91
C ALA A 134 -3.08 5.53 1.68
N VAL A 135 -4.15 5.01 1.09
CA VAL A 135 -4.80 5.56 -0.12
C VAL A 135 -5.35 6.97 0.11
N ARG A 136 -5.88 7.24 1.31
CA ARG A 136 -6.44 8.55 1.68
C ARG A 136 -5.37 9.59 1.98
N GLY A 137 -4.21 9.21 2.53
CA GLY A 137 -3.12 10.14 2.80
C GLY A 137 -2.32 10.56 1.55
N LEU A 138 -2.68 10.08 0.35
CA LEU A 138 -2.01 10.46 -0.90
C LEU A 138 -2.36 11.91 -1.31
N PRO A 139 -1.36 12.78 -1.59
CA PRO A 139 -1.54 14.23 -1.81
C PRO A 139 -2.50 14.68 -2.94
N GLY A 140 -2.95 13.78 -3.82
CA GLY A 140 -3.75 14.10 -5.01
C GLY A 140 -5.26 13.81 -4.91
N ARG A 141 -5.76 13.30 -3.79
CA ARG A 141 -7.20 13.08 -3.55
C ARG A 141 -7.87 14.32 -2.95
N ASP A 142 -7.19 15.00 -2.04
CA ASP A 142 -7.75 16.16 -1.32
C ASP A 142 -7.87 17.41 -2.21
N ALA A 143 -6.91 17.62 -3.13
CA ALA A 143 -6.93 18.76 -4.06
C ALA A 143 -8.10 18.71 -5.07
N ARG A 144 -8.55 17.51 -5.47
CA ARG A 144 -9.73 17.34 -6.35
C ARG A 144 -11.05 17.55 -5.62
N SER A 145 -11.10 17.33 -4.31
CA SER A 145 -12.30 17.56 -3.50
C SER A 145 -12.56 19.05 -3.23
N LEU A 146 -11.50 19.88 -3.25
CA LEU A 146 -11.60 21.34 -3.08
C LEU A 146 -11.85 22.10 -4.39
N ALA A 147 -11.66 21.45 -5.54
CA ALA A 147 -11.94 22.00 -6.86
C ALA A 147 -13.36 21.65 -7.37
N GLY A 148 -14.31 21.40 -6.44
CA GLY A 148 -15.73 21.28 -6.78
C GLY A 148 -16.27 22.58 -7.39
N PRO A 149 -17.29 22.52 -8.25
CA PRO A 149 -17.68 23.63 -9.11
C PRO A 149 -18.25 24.79 -8.30
N HIS A 150 -17.39 25.74 -7.92
CA HIS A 150 -17.82 27.01 -7.40
C HIS A 150 -18.50 27.77 -8.55
N ARG A 151 -19.83 27.66 -8.59
CA ARG A 151 -20.68 28.50 -9.45
C ARG A 151 -20.31 29.95 -9.17
N LEU A 152 -19.88 30.66 -10.21
CA LEU A 152 -19.77 32.12 -10.14
C LEU A 152 -21.18 32.72 -10.33
N PRO A 153 -21.53 33.80 -9.60
CA PRO A 153 -22.80 34.47 -9.78
C PRO A 153 -22.86 35.06 -11.20
N VAL A 154 -23.93 34.77 -11.94
CA VAL A 154 -24.28 35.49 -13.15
C VAL A 154 -24.92 36.80 -12.71
N GLU A 155 -24.14 37.88 -12.65
CA GLU A 155 -24.71 39.23 -12.60
C GLU A 155 -25.27 39.58 -13.98
N ARG A 156 -26.51 40.08 -14.00
CA ARG A 156 -27.22 40.63 -15.16
C ARG A 156 -27.10 42.14 -15.17
#